data_AF-A0A2E7C0C3-F1
#
_entry.id   AF-A0A2E7C0C3-F1
#
_cell.length_a   1.000
_cell.length_b   1.000
_cell.length_c   1.000
_cell.angle_alpha   90.00
_cell.angle_beta   90.00
_cell.angle_gamma   90.00
#
_symmetry.space_group_name_H-M   'P 1'
#
loop_
_entity.id
_entity.type
_entity.pdbx_description
1 polymer ?
#
loop_
_entity_poly.entity_id
_entity_poly.type
_entity_poly.pdbx_seq_one_letter_code
_entity_poly.pdbx_strand_id
1 'polypeptide(L)'
;MSNLIDMIISDLFKNRWSGNLAEGNLDEQKRQLFKTLKDQTMGYWSGHTAYHIAVDGGFLIDGKRCTYKKVTRLGAIFIEQYLKENDYVC
;
A
#
# COMPACT_ATOMS: atom_id res chain seq x y z
N MET A 1 16.17 -3.13 11.16
CA MET A 1 15.36 -2.28 12.07
C MET A 1 13.92 -2.35 11.60
N SER A 2 12.97 -2.67 12.47
CA SER A 2 11.55 -2.61 12.12
C SER A 2 11.16 -1.13 12.00
N ASN A 3 10.86 -0.69 10.77
CA ASN A 3 10.34 0.64 10.52
C ASN A 3 8.88 0.70 11.03
N LEU A 4 8.46 1.80 11.66
CA LEU A 4 7.08 1.98 12.14
C LEU A 4 6.05 1.71 11.03
N ILE A 5 6.37 2.09 9.79
CA ILE A 5 5.55 1.85 8.61
C ILE A 5 5.34 0.34 8.36
N ASP A 6 6.37 -0.48 8.59
CA ASP A 6 6.30 -1.92 8.37
C ASP A 6 5.35 -2.60 9.36
N MET A 7 5.36 -2.16 10.62
CA MET A 7 4.42 -2.64 11.63
C MET A 7 2.98 -2.26 11.28
N ILE A 8 2.76 -1.03 10.82
CA ILE A 8 1.45 -0.55 10.38
C ILE A 8 0.95 -1.39 9.19
N ILE A 9 1.79 -1.62 8.18
CA ILE A 9 1.43 -2.43 7.02
C ILE A 9 1.06 -3.85 7.45
N SER A 10 1.90 -4.48 8.28
CA SER A 10 1.65 -5.84 8.74
C SER A 10 0.35 -5.97 9.53
N ASP A 11 0.08 -5.03 10.44
CA ASP A 11 -1.17 -5.00 11.21
C ASP A 11 -2.40 -4.79 10.32
N LEU A 12 -2.33 -3.85 9.37
CA LEU A 12 -3.43 -3.60 8.42
C LEU A 12 -3.77 -4.84 7.59
N PHE A 13 -2.76 -5.52 7.04
CA PHE A 13 -2.98 -6.73 6.25
C PHE A 13 -3.50 -7.89 7.10
N LYS A 14 -2.97 -8.08 8.31
CA LYS A 14 -3.43 -9.11 9.23
C LYS A 14 -4.90 -8.92 9.64
N ASN A 15 -5.33 -7.68 9.84
CA ASN A 15 -6.67 -7.36 10.33
C ASN A 15 -7.72 -7.16 9.22
N ARG A 16 -7.31 -6.76 8.01
CA ARG A 16 -8.23 -6.42 6.91
C ARG A 16 -8.18 -7.37 5.72
N TRP A 17 -7.08 -8.07 5.52
CA TRP A 17 -6.96 -9.04 4.43
C TRP A 17 -7.43 -10.42 4.86
N SER A 18 -7.95 -11.21 3.93
CA SER A 18 -8.32 -12.61 4.19
C SER A 18 -7.50 -13.55 3.31
N GLY A 19 -7.02 -14.66 3.87
CA GLY A 19 -6.20 -15.64 3.18
C GLY A 19 -4.72 -15.23 3.10
N ASN A 20 -4.04 -15.65 2.04
CA ASN A 20 -2.57 -15.77 1.98
C ASN A 20 -1.78 -14.51 2.35
N LEU A 21 -2.27 -13.30 2.05
CA LEU A 21 -1.53 -12.07 2.38
C LEU A 21 -1.68 -11.60 3.83
N ALA A 22 -2.70 -12.08 4.56
CA ALA A 22 -2.85 -11.78 5.99
C ALA A 22 -1.75 -12.47 6.83
N GLU A 23 -1.33 -13.65 6.40
CA GLU A 23 -0.23 -14.45 6.98
C GLU A 23 1.05 -14.40 6.13
N GLY A 24 1.02 -13.64 5.04
CA GLY A 24 2.12 -13.51 4.08
C GLY A 24 3.30 -12.75 4.66
N ASN A 25 4.42 -12.79 3.94
CA ASN A 25 5.59 -12.04 4.36
C ASN A 25 5.38 -10.53 4.14
N LEU A 26 6.15 -9.71 4.88
CA LEU A 26 6.03 -8.26 4.82
C LEU A 26 6.30 -7.71 3.41
N ASP A 27 7.18 -8.34 2.64
CA ASP A 27 7.54 -7.89 1.29
C ASP A 27 6.36 -8.04 0.30
N GLU A 28 5.59 -9.12 0.42
CA GLU A 28 4.36 -9.35 -0.34
C GLU A 28 3.29 -8.32 0.00
N GLN A 29 3.15 -7.99 1.30
CA GLN A 29 2.21 -6.97 1.77
C GLN A 29 2.60 -5.58 1.26
N LYS A 30 3.89 -5.21 1.37
CA LYS A 30 4.45 -3.97 0.82
C LYS A 30 4.24 -3.89 -0.69
N ARG A 31 4.51 -4.98 -1.41
CA ARG A 31 4.31 -5.08 -2.87
C ARG A 31 2.85 -4.86 -3.24
N GLN A 32 1.93 -5.48 -2.51
CA GLN A 32 0.49 -5.32 -2.75
C GLN A 32 0.02 -3.88 -2.47
N LEU A 33 0.51 -3.24 -1.40
CA LEU A 33 0.22 -1.85 -1.10
C LEU A 33 0.77 -0.91 -2.18
N PHE A 34 2.03 -1.10 -2.59
CA PHE A 34 2.67 -0.32 -3.66
C PHE A 34 1.89 -0.44 -4.97
N LYS A 35 1.53 -1.66 -5.38
CA LYS A 35 0.69 -1.90 -6.56
C LYS A 35 -0.62 -1.12 -6.46
N THR A 36 -1.27 -1.16 -5.31
CA THR A 36 -2.54 -0.48 -5.08
C THR A 36 -2.40 1.04 -5.22
N LEU A 37 -1.36 1.64 -4.64
CA LEU A 37 -1.10 3.08 -4.76
C LEU A 37 -0.81 3.49 -6.20
N LYS A 38 -0.02 2.68 -6.93
CA LYS A 38 0.25 2.90 -8.36
C LYS A 38 -1.03 2.80 -9.20
N ASP A 39 -1.83 1.77 -8.98
CA ASP A 39 -3.08 1.56 -9.72
C ASP A 39 -4.06 2.73 -9.47
N GLN A 40 -4.26 3.11 -8.21
CA GLN A 40 -5.18 4.20 -7.84
C GLN A 40 -4.73 5.59 -8.33
N THR A 41 -3.42 5.84 -8.39
CA THR A 41 -2.89 7.10 -8.93
C THR A 41 -2.96 7.17 -10.45
N MET A 42 -2.89 6.04 -11.14
CA MET A 42 -3.05 5.95 -12.59
C MET A 42 -4.51 5.83 -13.04
N GLY A 43 -5.46 5.70 -12.10
CA GLY A 43 -6.88 5.55 -12.39
C GLY A 43 -7.30 4.11 -12.73
N TYR A 44 -6.43 3.13 -12.47
CA TYR A 44 -6.76 1.71 -12.58
C TYR A 44 -7.57 1.22 -11.38
N TRP A 45 -8.30 0.13 -11.61
CA TRP A 45 -9.08 -0.51 -10.56
C TRP A 45 -8.17 -1.30 -9.62
N SER A 46 -8.44 -1.20 -8.31
CA SER A 46 -7.90 -2.10 -7.29
C SER A 46 -9.04 -2.77 -6.55
N GLY A 47 -8.80 -3.97 -6.02
CA GLY A 47 -9.76 -4.67 -5.17
C GLY A 47 -10.20 -3.81 -3.99
N HIS A 48 -11.46 -3.97 -3.57
CA HIS A 48 -12.08 -3.16 -2.52
C HIS A 48 -11.27 -3.18 -1.21
N THR A 49 -10.85 -4.37 -0.76
CA THR A 49 -10.02 -4.54 0.44
C THR A 49 -8.68 -3.82 0.31
N ALA A 50 -8.00 -3.95 -0.82
CA ALA A 50 -6.70 -3.31 -1.05
C ALA A 50 -6.82 -1.77 -1.02
N TYR A 51 -7.88 -1.25 -1.65
CA TYR A 51 -8.19 0.17 -1.62
C TYR A 51 -8.37 0.67 -0.19
N HIS A 52 -9.20 -0.01 0.60
CA HIS A 52 -9.45 0.37 1.98
C HIS A 52 -8.21 0.28 2.87
N ILE A 53 -7.31 -0.67 2.64
CA ILE A 53 -6.02 -0.70 3.35
C ILE A 53 -5.19 0.56 3.07
N ALA A 54 -5.14 1.00 1.80
CA ALA A 54 -4.40 2.22 1.45
C ALA A 54 -5.03 3.48 2.06
N VAL A 55 -6.36 3.54 2.15
CA VAL A 55 -7.11 4.66 2.75
C VAL A 55 -7.01 4.65 4.28
N ASP A 56 -7.36 3.54 4.92
CA ASP A 56 -7.36 3.39 6.38
C ASP A 56 -5.96 3.51 6.97
N GLY A 57 -4.94 3.03 6.25
CA GLY A 57 -3.54 3.21 6.61
C GLY A 57 -3.01 4.63 6.40
N GLY A 58 -3.81 5.54 5.84
CA GLY A 58 -3.43 6.93 5.63
C GLY A 58 -2.43 7.14 4.48
N PHE A 59 -2.28 6.17 3.58
CA PHE A 59 -1.39 6.28 2.40
C PHE A 59 -2.08 6.97 1.22
N LEU A 60 -3.41 6.90 1.15
CA LEU A 60 -4.22 7.43 0.07
C LEU A 60 -5.38 8.27 0.62
N ILE A 61 -5.66 9.41 0.00
CA ILE A 61 -6.86 10.19 0.29
C ILE A 61 -8.05 9.52 -0.39
N ASP A 62 -9.09 9.19 0.39
CA ASP A 62 -10.35 8.70 -0.18
C ASP A 62 -10.94 9.75 -1.13
N GLY A 63 -11.57 9.29 -2.20
CA GLY A 63 -12.09 10.18 -3.22
C GLY A 63 -13.24 9.57 -3.99
N LYS A 64 -13.83 10.36 -4.88
CA LYS A 64 -14.90 9.86 -5.76
C LYS A 64 -14.37 8.83 -6.75
N ARG A 65 -15.27 7.96 -7.23
CA ARG A 65 -14.97 7.00 -8.29
C ARG A 65 -14.59 7.75 -9.57
N CYS A 66 -13.68 7.19 -10.37
CA CYS A 66 -13.22 7.77 -11.65
C CYS A 66 -12.48 9.11 -11.55
N THR A 67 -11.94 9.47 -10.38
CA THR A 67 -11.03 10.62 -10.23
C THR A 67 -9.64 10.12 -9.85
N TYR A 68 -8.59 10.79 -10.33
CA TYR A 68 -7.23 10.55 -9.86
C TYR A 68 -7.14 10.71 -8.35
N LYS A 69 -6.65 9.68 -7.68
CA LYS A 69 -6.50 9.69 -6.23
C LYS A 69 -5.21 10.38 -5.83
N LYS A 70 -5.26 11.12 -4.72
CA LYS A 70 -4.09 11.82 -4.18
C LYS A 70 -3.40 10.92 -3.16
N VAL A 71 -2.10 10.72 -3.36
CA VAL A 71 -1.24 10.07 -2.35
C VAL A 71 -0.98 11.07 -1.23
N THR A 72 -1.02 10.60 0.01
CA THR A 72 -0.65 11.43 1.17
C THR A 72 0.86 11.58 1.26
N ARG A 73 1.34 12.44 2.17
CA ARG A 73 2.79 12.53 2.44
C ARG A 73 3.36 11.18 2.92
N LEU A 74 2.59 10.43 3.70
CA LEU A 74 2.97 9.10 4.18
C LEU A 74 3.09 8.10 3.02
N GLY A 75 2.10 8.09 2.12
CA GLY A 75 2.13 7.25 0.91
C GLY A 75 3.31 7.56 0.00
N ALA A 76 3.67 8.84 -0.15
CA ALA A 76 4.83 9.24 -0.95
C ALA A 76 6.14 8.75 -0.33
N ILE A 77 6.32 8.92 0.99
CA ILE A 77 7.50 8.43 1.71
C ILE A 77 7.62 6.90 1.58
N PHE A 78 6.50 6.19 1.74
CA PHE A 78 6.48 4.74 1.55
C PHE A 78 6.90 4.33 0.13
N ILE A 79 6.35 4.98 -0.91
CA ILE A 79 6.71 4.72 -2.31
C ILE A 79 8.21 4.94 -2.55
N GLU A 80 8.76 6.06 -2.08
CA GLU A 80 10.18 6.39 -2.23
C GLU A 80 11.08 5.36 -1.53
N GLN A 81 10.72 4.94 -0.31
CA GLN A 81 11.44 3.91 0.43
C GLN A 81 11.38 2.56 -0.29
N TYR A 82 10.19 2.15 -0.71
CA TYR A 82 9.98 0.89 -1.42
C TYR A 82 10.79 0.83 -2.73
N LEU A 83 10.79 1.90 -3.52
CA LEU A 83 11.59 1.96 -4.74
C LEU A 83 13.09 1.89 -4.43
N LYS A 84 13.60 2.65 -3.46
CA LYS A 84 15.03 2.58 -3.07
C LYS A 84 15.47 1.19 -2.61
N GLU A 85 14.60 0.48 -1.90
CA GLU A 85 14.87 -0.89 -1.44
C GLU A 85 14.90 -1.90 -2.60
N ASN A 86 14.17 -1.64 -3.69
CA ASN A 86 14.02 -2.56 -4.83
C ASN A 86 14.82 -2.15 -6.09
N ASP A 87 15.35 -0.92 -6.17
CA ASP A 87 16.20 -0.42 -7.27
C ASP A 87 17.63 -1.02 -7.27
N TYR A 88 18.01 -1.76 -6.21
CA TYR A 88 19.26 -2.54 -6.17
C TYR A 88 19.16 -3.92 -6.82
N VAL A 89 18.07 -4.22 -7.52
CA VAL A 89 17.92 -5.46 -8.30
C VAL A 89 18.13 -5.12 -9.78
N CYS A 90 19.40 -5.10 -10.18
CA CYS A 90 19.84 -5.17 -11.57
C CYS A 90 19.65 -6.59 -12.15
#